data_AF-A0A9D4HDR1-F1
#
_entry.id   AF-A0A9D4HDR1-F1
#
_cell.length_a   1.000
_cell.length_b   1.000
_cell.length_c   1.000
_cell.angle_alpha   90.00
_cell.angle_beta   90.00
_cell.angle_gamma   90.00
#
_symmetry.space_group_name_H-M   'P 1'
#
loop_
_entity.id
_entity.type
_entity.pdbx_description
1 polymer ?
#
loop_
_entity_poly.entity_id
_entity_poly.type
_entity_poly.pdbx_seq_one_letter_code
_entity_poly.pdbx_strand_id
1 'polypeptide(L)'
;MVLHDYKTCSVDTTIDDLEDNPYPAMEIFTLALQFLKGHLIEALKDELPTLIDTNIQYIINVPAIWTDEAIDFMRESAATVRTSKTSLTMT
;
A
#
# COMPACT_ATOMS: atom_id res chain seq x y z
N MET A 1 -1.98 15.15 2.13
CA MET A 1 -1.93 13.81 1.49
C MET A 1 -2.82 13.89 0.26
N VAL A 2 -2.23 13.76 -0.93
CA VAL A 2 -2.82 14.07 -2.24
C VAL A 2 -4.15 13.36 -2.48
N LEU A 3 -4.36 12.18 -1.88
CA LEU A 3 -5.59 11.41 -1.96
C LEU A 3 -6.87 12.09 -1.43
N HIS A 4 -6.78 13.16 -0.64
CA HIS A 4 -7.98 13.86 -0.13
C HIS A 4 -8.73 14.64 -1.23
N ASP A 5 -8.02 15.12 -2.24
CA ASP A 5 -8.59 16.02 -3.25
C ASP A 5 -8.98 15.31 -4.56
N TYR A 6 -8.57 14.05 -4.73
CA TYR A 6 -8.93 13.26 -5.91
C TYR A 6 -10.32 12.66 -5.70
N LYS A 7 -11.34 13.34 -6.26
CA LYS A 7 -12.72 12.83 -6.35
C LYS A 7 -12.83 11.52 -7.13
N THR A 8 -11.80 11.15 -7.90
CA THR A 8 -11.71 9.92 -8.68
C THR A 8 -10.24 9.50 -8.74
N CYS A 9 -9.88 8.38 -8.13
CA CYS A 9 -8.52 7.81 -8.19
C CYS A 9 -8.58 6.55 -9.07
N SER A 10 -7.99 6.59 -10.26
CA SER A 10 -7.88 5.45 -11.17
C SER A 10 -6.44 4.90 -11.21
N VAL A 11 -6.26 3.71 -11.80
CA VAL A 11 -4.94 3.09 -12.01
C VAL A 11 -3.98 4.02 -12.75
N ASP A 12 -4.51 4.86 -13.65
CA ASP A 12 -3.75 5.81 -14.47
C ASP A 12 -3.41 7.12 -13.75
N THR A 13 -3.79 7.26 -12.47
CA THR A 13 -3.50 8.47 -11.69
C THR A 13 -2.00 8.64 -11.56
N THR A 14 -1.49 9.82 -11.89
CA THR A 14 -0.09 10.20 -11.67
C THR A 14 0.05 11.17 -10.50
N ILE A 15 1.19 11.09 -9.83
CA ILE A 15 1.61 12.03 -8.80
C ILE A 15 2.94 12.61 -9.27
N ASP A 16 3.00 13.94 -9.30
CA ASP A 16 4.21 14.64 -9.70
C ASP A 16 5.20 14.69 -8.52
N ASP A 17 6.50 14.56 -8.82
CA ASP A 17 7.55 14.81 -7.84
C ASP A 17 7.77 16.32 -7.63
N LEU A 18 8.81 16.68 -6.86
CA LEU A 18 9.14 18.08 -6.59
C LEU A 18 9.63 18.86 -7.83
N GLU A 19 9.93 18.16 -8.91
CA GLU A 19 10.41 18.69 -10.19
C GLU A 19 9.35 18.57 -11.30
N ASP A 20 8.09 18.34 -10.93
CA ASP A 20 6.94 18.14 -11.83
C ASP A 20 7.07 16.91 -12.76
N ASN A 21 7.85 15.90 -12.38
CA ASN A 21 7.91 14.64 -13.13
C ASN A 21 6.75 13.71 -12.72
N PRO A 22 5.89 13.28 -13.65
CA PRO A 22 4.75 12.44 -13.34
C PRO A 22 5.16 10.99 -13.09
N TYR A 23 4.75 10.44 -11.95
CA TYR A 23 4.93 9.03 -11.59
C TYR A 23 3.60 8.33 -11.39
N PRO A 24 3.46 7.04 -11.75
CA PRO A 24 2.25 6.28 -11.48
C PRO A 24 1.98 6.20 -9.97
N ALA A 25 0.83 6.71 -9.53
CA ALA A 25 0.43 6.69 -8.13
C ALA A 25 0.40 5.24 -7.62
N MET A 26 -0.13 4.31 -8.42
CA MET A 26 -0.26 2.89 -8.06
C MET A 26 1.09 2.27 -7.71
N GLU A 27 2.14 2.63 -8.46
CA GLU A 27 3.49 2.13 -8.22
C GLU A 27 4.06 2.69 -6.91
N ILE A 28 3.88 3.99 -6.66
CA ILE A 28 4.31 4.64 -5.42
C ILE A 28 3.66 3.99 -4.20
N PHE A 29 2.34 3.80 -4.22
CA PHE A 29 1.63 3.18 -3.10
C PHE A 29 2.00 1.71 -2.91
N THR A 30 2.19 0.97 -4.01
CA THR A 30 2.68 -0.41 -3.96
C THR A 30 4.07 -0.50 -3.32
N LEU A 31 5.00 0.37 -3.74
CA LEU A 31 6.35 0.44 -3.16
C LEU A 31 6.33 0.80 -1.68
N ALA A 32 5.49 1.77 -1.29
CA ALA A 32 5.33 2.16 0.11
C ALA A 32 4.83 0.99 0.98
N LEU A 33 3.83 0.24 0.50
CA LEU A 33 3.30 -0.93 1.20
C LEU A 33 4.33 -2.06 1.29
N GLN A 34 5.09 -2.32 0.22
CA GLN A 34 6.19 -3.30 0.23
C GLN A 34 7.27 -2.92 1.24
N PHE A 35 7.65 -1.65 1.28
CA PHE A 35 8.65 -1.14 2.22
C PHE A 35 8.18 -1.30 3.67
N LEU A 36 6.95 -0.87 3.99
CA LEU A 36 6.39 -0.99 5.33
C LEU A 36 6.36 -2.45 5.81
N LYS A 37 5.91 -3.35 4.92
CA LYS A 37 5.87 -4.80 5.16
C LYS A 37 7.27 -5.35 5.44
N GLY A 38 8.23 -5.07 4.57
CA GLY A 38 9.61 -5.53 4.70
C GLY A 38 10.28 -5.01 5.97
N HIS A 39 10.09 -3.72 6.26
CA HIS A 39 10.64 -3.07 7.45
C HIS A 39 10.09 -3.68 8.75
N LEU A 40 8.80 -4.00 8.81
CA LEU A 40 8.21 -4.68 9.96
C LEU A 40 8.83 -6.05 10.21
N ILE A 41 8.99 -6.86 9.16
CA ILE A 41 9.58 -8.19 9.28
C ILE A 41 11.03 -8.09 9.73
N GLU A 42 11.80 -7.14 9.17
CA GLU A 42 13.18 -6.91 9.56
C GLU A 42 13.29 -6.49 11.02
N ALA A 43 12.45 -5.57 11.48
CA ALA A 43 12.43 -5.11 12.87
C ALA A 43 12.06 -6.22 13.87
N LEU A 44 11.20 -7.16 13.48
CA LEU A 44 10.75 -8.27 14.33
C LEU A 44 11.65 -9.50 14.25
N LYS A 45 12.60 -9.55 13.32
CA LYS A 45 13.41 -10.74 13.05
C LYS A 45 14.26 -11.17 14.25
N ASP A 46 14.74 -10.20 15.03
CA ASP A 46 15.61 -10.47 16.18
C ASP A 46 14.81 -10.96 17.39
N GLU A 47 13.58 -10.47 17.58
CA GLU A 47 12.71 -10.90 18.69
C GLU A 47 11.90 -12.17 18.37
N LEU A 48 11.56 -12.39 17.09
CA LEU A 48 10.73 -13.49 16.62
C LEU A 48 11.39 -14.18 15.40
N PRO A 49 12.43 -15.01 15.60
CA PRO A 49 13.22 -15.59 14.51
C PRO A 49 12.45 -16.55 13.60
N THR A 50 11.34 -17.10 14.10
CA THR A 50 10.47 -18.03 13.35
C THR A 50 9.32 -17.31 12.64
N LEU A 51 9.19 -15.99 12.80
CA LEU A 51 8.13 -15.22 12.16
C LEU A 51 8.40 -15.15 10.67
N ILE A 52 7.55 -15.84 9.91
CA ILE A 52 7.51 -15.71 8.47
C ILE A 52 6.32 -14.84 8.09
N ASP A 53 6.46 -14.12 6.99
CA ASP A 53 5.45 -13.18 6.49
C ASP A 53 4.03 -13.78 6.42
N THR A 54 3.90 -15.06 6.09
CA THR A 54 2.62 -15.79 6.04
C THR A 54 1.92 -15.95 7.39
N ASN A 55 2.58 -15.63 8.50
CA ASN A 55 1.98 -15.62 9.83
C ASN A 55 1.38 -14.27 10.21
N ILE A 56 1.58 -13.23 9.41
CA ILE A 56 1.16 -11.86 9.72
C ILE A 56 -0.05 -11.51 8.86
N GLN A 57 -1.11 -11.06 9.52
CA GLN A 57 -2.25 -10.43 8.85
C GLN A 57 -2.08 -8.91 8.93
N TYR A 58 -1.96 -8.28 7.77
CA TYR A 58 -1.81 -6.83 7.65
C TYR A 58 -3.19 -6.18 7.51
N ILE A 59 -3.46 -5.18 8.36
CA ILE A 59 -4.67 -4.36 8.33
C ILE A 59 -4.25 -2.93 8.02
N ILE A 60 -4.83 -2.36 6.96
CA ILE A 60 -4.60 -0.97 6.57
C ILE A 60 -5.85 -0.18 6.95
N ASN A 61 -5.70 0.84 7.79
CA ASN A 61 -6.79 1.75 8.11
C ASN A 61 -6.86 2.87 7.06
N VAL A 62 -8.03 3.06 6.49
CA VAL A 62 -8.32 4.19 5.60
C VAL A 62 -9.26 5.18 6.30
N PRO A 63 -9.06 6.50 6.15
CA PRO A 63 -10.01 7.50 6.64
C PRO A 63 -11.41 7.34 6.05
N ALA A 64 -12.45 7.59 6.86
CA ALA A 64 -13.85 7.48 6.43
C ALA A 64 -14.29 8.48 5.34
N ILE A 65 -13.46 9.47 5.04
CA ILE A 65 -13.68 10.50 4.00
C ILE A 65 -13.20 10.07 2.61
N TRP A 66 -12.62 8.86 2.50
CA TRP A 66 -12.18 8.32 1.23
C TRP A 66 -13.37 7.90 0.37
N THR A 67 -13.25 8.11 -0.95
CA THR A 67 -14.23 7.62 -1.91
C THR A 67 -14.07 6.12 -2.13
N ASP A 68 -15.10 5.46 -2.64
CA ASP A 68 -15.05 4.02 -2.95
C ASP A 68 -13.91 3.71 -3.94
N GLU A 69 -13.61 4.62 -4.86
CA GLU A 69 -12.49 4.47 -5.81
C GLU A 69 -11.13 4.50 -5.11
N ALA A 70 -10.94 5.36 -4.10
CA ALA A 70 -9.69 5.41 -3.32
C ALA A 70 -9.51 4.14 -2.47
N ILE A 71 -10.61 3.59 -1.96
CA ILE A 71 -10.63 2.30 -1.24
C ILE A 71 -10.22 1.17 -2.20
N ASP A 72 -10.81 1.10 -3.39
CA ASP A 72 -10.48 0.07 -4.39
C ASP A 72 -9.05 0.22 -4.93
N PHE A 73 -8.59 1.44 -5.16
CA PHE A 73 -7.20 1.74 -5.54
C PHE A 73 -6.19 1.18 -4.51
N MET A 74 -6.44 1.37 -3.21
CA MET A 74 -5.58 0.80 -2.17
C MET A 74 -5.70 -0.73 -2.09
N ARG A 75 -6.89 -1.29 -2.35
CA ARG A 75 -7.06 -2.76 -2.45
C ARG A 75 -6.23 -3.33 -3.59
N GLU A 76 -6.18 -2.67 -4.74
CA GLU A 76 -5.38 -3.08 -5.89
C GLU A 76 -3.87 -2.98 -5.60
N SER A 77 -3.43 -1.89 -4.97
CA SER A 77 -2.05 -1.73 -4.50
C SER A 77 -1.67 -2.89 -3.57
N ALA A 78 -2.49 -3.15 -2.55
CA ALA A 78 -2.26 -4.23 -1.59
C ALA A 78 -2.32 -5.63 -2.24
N ALA A 79 -3.19 -5.84 -3.23
CA ALA A 79 -3.26 -7.08 -4.00
C ALA A 79 -1.98 -7.30 -4.83
N THR A 80 -1.40 -6.24 -5.38
CA THR A 80 -0.13 -6.29 -6.11
C THR A 80 1.05 -6.63 -5.19
N VAL A 81 1.05 -6.13 -3.95
CA VAL A 81 2.01 -6.57 -2.92
C VAL A 81 1.77 -8.03 -2.51
N ARG A 82 0.54 -8.51 -2.55
CA ARG A 82 0.18 -9.88 -2.18
C ARG A 82 0.66 -10.93 -3.20
N THR A 83 0.62 -10.62 -4.49
CA THR A 83 1.07 -11.55 -5.54
C THR A 83 2.58 -11.75 -5.52
N SER A 84 3.36 -10.86 -4.88
CA SER A 84 4.80 -11.01 -4.67
C SER A 84 5.17 -11.88 -3.43
N LYS A 85 4.32 -12.86 -3.07
CA LYS A 85 4.26 -13.65 -1.80
C LYS A 85 3.51 -12.94 -0.67
N THR A 86 2.33 -13.50 -0.34
CA THR A 86 1.55 -13.44 0.92
C THR A 86 0.45 -12.39 1.07
N SER A 87 -0.68 -12.85 1.63
CA SER A 87 -1.99 -12.20 1.75
C SER A 87 -2.10 -10.95 2.63
N LEU A 88 -2.51 -9.83 2.01
CA LEU A 88 -3.16 -8.68 2.66
C LEU A 88 -4.68 -8.72 2.41
N THR A 89 -5.47 -8.42 3.45
CA THR A 89 -6.93 -8.26 3.39
C THR A 89 -7.36 -6.95 4.04
N MET A 90 -8.13 -6.14 3.33
CA MET A 90 -8.83 -4.98 3.87
C MET A 90 -10.19 -5.42 4.40
N THR A 91 -10.52 -5.05 5.64
CA THR A 91 -11.87 -5.17 6.21
C THR A 91 -12.51 -3.79 6.22
#